data_AF-A0A7W9XQ50-F1
#
_entry.id   AF-A0A7W9XQ50-F1
#
_cell.length_a   1.000
_cell.length_b   1.000
_cell.length_c   1.000
_cell.angle_alpha   90.00
_cell.angle_beta   90.00
_cell.angle_gamma   90.00
#
_symmetry.space_group_name_H-M   'P 1'
#
loop_
_entity.id
_entity.type
_entity.pdbx_description
1 polymer ?
#
loop_
_entity_poly.entity_id
_entity_poly.type
_entity_poly.pdbx_seq_one_letter_code
_entity_poly.pdbx_strand_id
1 'polypeptide(L)'
;MKRNLFYLLPLLLILGEACTPKSDNTPIPVPSGTFKGKFRLVTRKATGGADTLKDTALVIKLTSPYHFAITGDTIKVHAGSKGNFGYDGYNMSFLDSTYKAGPQVKYHLVGIYQYFYNGTLLQLQRTNATGDTVLRYDFNKTSN
;
A
#
# COMPACT_ATOMS: atom_id res chain seq x y z
N MET A 1 -24.41 -18.91 65.50
CA MET A 1 -23.59 -17.99 64.68
C MET A 1 -22.64 -18.78 63.81
N LYS A 2 -22.64 -18.49 62.49
CA LYS A 2 -21.51 -18.54 61.54
C LYS A 2 -20.80 -19.89 61.33
N ARG A 3 -20.89 -20.43 60.09
CA ARG A 3 -19.75 -20.93 59.26
C ARG A 3 -20.23 -21.76 58.04
N ASN A 4 -20.86 -21.13 57.05
CA ASN A 4 -21.16 -21.77 55.75
C ASN A 4 -20.49 -21.09 54.55
N LEU A 5 -19.54 -20.16 54.78
CA LEU A 5 -18.97 -19.31 53.71
C LEU A 5 -17.71 -19.89 53.03
N PHE A 6 -17.26 -21.10 53.42
CA PHE A 6 -16.00 -21.67 52.91
C PHE A 6 -16.14 -22.47 51.60
N TYR A 7 -17.35 -22.73 51.12
CA TYR A 7 -17.57 -23.53 49.90
C TYR A 7 -17.74 -22.70 48.61
N LEU A 8 -17.80 -21.37 48.70
CA LEU A 8 -17.97 -20.47 47.53
C LEU A 8 -16.65 -19.96 46.93
N LEU A 9 -15.51 -20.19 47.60
CA LEU A 9 -14.21 -19.68 47.17
C LEU A 9 -13.63 -20.33 45.89
N PRO A 10 -13.81 -21.65 45.61
CA PRO A 10 -13.25 -22.23 44.38
C PRO A 10 -14.06 -21.89 43.12
N LEU A 11 -15.27 -21.35 43.24
CA LEU A 11 -16.09 -20.95 42.08
C LEU A 11 -15.71 -19.56 41.54
N LEU A 12 -15.10 -18.71 42.36
CA LEU A 12 -14.69 -17.35 41.98
C LEU A 12 -13.38 -17.27 41.19
N LEU A 13 -12.60 -18.36 41.16
CA LEU A 13 -11.32 -18.43 40.43
C LEU A 13 -11.47 -18.75 38.93
N ILE A 14 -12.67 -19.11 38.46
CA ILE A 14 -12.92 -19.53 37.06
C ILE A 14 -13.48 -18.37 36.20
N LEU A 15 -13.79 -17.22 36.80
CA LEU A 15 -14.39 -16.07 36.13
C LEU A 15 -13.36 -15.07 35.54
N GLY A 16 -12.06 -15.39 35.62
CA GLY A 16 -10.98 -14.48 35.23
C GLY A 16 -10.59 -14.46 33.75
N GLU A 17 -11.10 -15.36 32.91
CA GLU A 17 -10.64 -15.48 31.50
C GLU A 17 -11.56 -14.81 30.45
N ALA A 18 -12.68 -14.21 30.86
CA ALA A 18 -13.66 -13.65 29.93
C ALA A 18 -13.46 -12.16 29.65
N CYS A 19 -12.24 -11.73 29.31
CA CYS A 19 -12.02 -10.40 28.72
C CYS A 19 -10.63 -10.26 28.07
N THR A 20 -10.17 -11.27 27.34
CA THR A 20 -9.18 -10.96 26.30
C THR A 20 -9.94 -10.30 25.16
N PRO A 21 -9.65 -9.02 24.79
CA PRO A 21 -10.23 -8.46 23.59
C PRO A 21 -9.82 -9.37 22.45
N LYS A 22 -10.79 -10.02 21.80
CA LYS A 22 -10.54 -10.68 20.53
C LYS A 22 -9.93 -9.61 19.63
N SER A 23 -8.70 -9.86 19.20
CA SER A 23 -8.13 -9.13 18.08
C SER A 23 -8.97 -9.50 16.86
N ASP A 24 -10.06 -8.77 16.63
CA ASP A 24 -10.81 -8.89 15.39
C ASP A 24 -9.85 -8.52 14.26
N ASN A 25 -9.47 -9.54 13.47
CA ASN A 25 -8.67 -9.34 12.27
C ASN A 25 -9.52 -8.54 11.29
N THR A 26 -9.46 -7.21 11.37
CA THR A 26 -10.09 -6.34 10.39
C THR A 26 -9.54 -6.71 9.00
N PRO A 27 -10.38 -7.15 8.05
CA PRO A 27 -9.92 -7.56 6.74
C PRO A 27 -9.23 -6.39 6.05
N ILE A 28 -8.03 -6.61 5.49
CA ILE A 28 -7.31 -5.57 4.75
C ILE A 28 -8.11 -5.27 3.47
N PRO A 29 -8.60 -4.03 3.28
CA PRO A 29 -9.40 -3.69 2.11
C PRO A 29 -8.62 -3.92 0.82
N VAL A 30 -9.19 -4.66 -0.12
CA VAL A 30 -8.56 -4.96 -1.41
C VAL A 30 -8.54 -3.70 -2.28
N PRO A 31 -7.37 -3.18 -2.70
CA PRO A 31 -7.30 -2.09 -3.65
C PRO A 31 -7.86 -2.53 -5.01
N SER A 32 -8.92 -1.87 -5.48
CA SER A 32 -9.59 -2.20 -6.74
C SER A 32 -10.24 -0.98 -7.37
N GLY A 33 -10.32 -0.98 -8.71
CA GLY A 33 -10.94 0.04 -9.54
C GLY A 33 -9.96 0.84 -10.39
N THR A 34 -10.45 1.90 -11.01
CA THR A 34 -9.64 2.82 -11.82
C THR A 34 -9.33 4.07 -11.03
N PHE A 35 -8.06 4.43 -10.93
CA PHE A 35 -7.57 5.58 -10.21
C PHE A 35 -6.80 6.52 -11.14
N LYS A 36 -6.99 7.83 -10.98
CA LYS A 36 -6.27 8.88 -11.72
C LYS A 36 -5.47 9.73 -10.77
N GLY A 37 -4.30 10.17 -11.19
CA GLY A 37 -3.40 10.91 -10.31
C GLY A 37 -2.06 11.17 -10.94
N LYS A 38 -1.03 11.26 -10.09
CA LYS A 38 0.31 11.68 -10.52
C LYS A 38 1.39 10.72 -10.06
N PHE A 39 2.34 10.46 -10.95
CA PHE A 39 3.65 9.94 -10.60
C PHE A 39 4.62 11.10 -10.42
N ARG A 40 5.40 11.04 -9.34
CA ARG A 40 6.47 11.99 -9.05
C ARG A 40 7.76 11.27 -8.70
N LEU A 41 8.86 11.79 -9.24
CA LEU A 41 10.20 11.48 -8.76
C LEU A 41 10.65 12.67 -7.90
N VAL A 42 10.76 12.44 -6.59
CA VAL A 42 11.11 13.47 -5.61
C VAL A 42 12.49 13.17 -5.07
N THR A 43 13.39 14.16 -5.07
CA THR A 43 14.73 14.04 -4.50
C THR A 43 14.88 14.99 -3.32
N ARG A 44 15.46 14.51 -2.21
CA ARG A 44 15.80 15.33 -1.06
C ARG A 44 17.04 16.17 -1.39
N LYS A 45 17.03 17.43 -0.96
CA LYS A 45 18.20 18.32 -1.05
C LYS A 45 19.13 18.09 0.14
N ALA A 46 20.44 18.20 -0.11
CA ALA A 46 21.45 18.17 0.96
C ALA A 46 21.25 19.31 1.99
N THR A 47 20.74 20.46 1.54
CA THR A 47 20.48 21.65 2.36
C THR A 47 19.12 21.65 3.06
N GLY A 48 18.35 20.54 2.98
CA GLY A 48 16.98 20.46 3.45
C GLY A 48 15.94 20.83 2.38
N GLY A 49 14.76 20.21 2.48
CA GLY A 49 13.70 20.30 1.48
C GLY A 49 13.78 19.21 0.38
N ALA A 50 12.92 19.32 -0.62
CA ALA A 50 12.84 18.37 -1.73
C ALA A 50 12.58 19.06 -3.06
N ASP A 51 13.13 18.51 -4.15
CA ASP A 51 12.79 18.87 -5.52
C ASP A 51 11.93 17.79 -6.17
N THR A 52 11.02 18.21 -7.03
CA THR A 52 10.28 17.29 -7.91
C THR A 52 10.96 17.26 -9.27
N LEU A 53 11.67 16.17 -9.57
CA LEU A 53 12.42 15.99 -10.82
C LEU A 53 11.53 15.58 -11.99
N LYS A 54 10.44 14.87 -11.69
CA LYS A 54 9.41 14.43 -12.64
C LYS A 54 8.05 14.56 -11.99
N ASP A 55 7.06 15.04 -12.73
CA ASP A 55 5.65 15.06 -12.33
C ASP A 55 4.82 14.81 -13.59
N THR A 56 4.10 13.69 -13.63
CA THR A 56 3.27 13.34 -14.77
C THR A 56 1.96 12.69 -14.36
N ALA A 57 0.91 12.92 -15.15
CA ALA A 57 -0.40 12.34 -14.91
C ALA A 57 -0.43 10.88 -15.37
N LEU A 58 -0.93 10.01 -14.48
CA LEU A 58 -1.10 8.58 -14.75
C LEU A 58 -2.49 8.12 -14.33
N VAL A 59 -2.87 6.98 -14.90
CA VAL A 59 -4.05 6.23 -14.55
C VAL A 59 -3.62 4.81 -14.23
N ILE A 60 -3.95 4.32 -13.04
CA ILE A 60 -3.78 2.93 -12.66
C ILE A 60 -5.14 2.26 -12.59
N LYS A 61 -5.26 1.09 -13.22
CA LYS A 61 -6.42 0.22 -13.07
C LYS A 61 -6.01 -1.02 -12.30
N LEU A 62 -6.71 -1.33 -11.21
CA LEU A 62 -6.55 -2.52 -10.39
C LEU A 62 -7.80 -3.40 -10.53
N THR A 63 -7.65 -4.64 -10.97
CA THR A 63 -8.77 -5.56 -11.23
C THR A 63 -8.60 -6.89 -10.52
N SER A 64 -9.72 -7.55 -10.20
CA SER A 64 -9.76 -8.91 -9.64
C SER A 64 -9.19 -9.94 -10.63
N PRO A 65 -8.49 -11.01 -10.19
CA PRO A 65 -8.10 -11.28 -8.80
C PRO A 65 -7.04 -10.30 -8.29
N TYR A 66 -5.93 -10.07 -9.01
CA TYR A 66 -4.91 -9.09 -8.60
C TYR A 66 -4.09 -8.59 -9.80
N HIS A 67 -4.75 -8.00 -10.80
CA HIS A 67 -4.09 -7.46 -11.98
C HIS A 67 -4.01 -5.94 -11.94
N PHE A 68 -2.94 -5.39 -12.53
CA PHE A 68 -2.80 -3.95 -12.70
C PHE A 68 -2.46 -3.56 -14.14
N ALA A 69 -2.84 -2.34 -14.50
CA ALA A 69 -2.39 -1.69 -15.73
C ALA A 69 -2.19 -0.18 -15.50
N ILE A 70 -1.09 0.36 -16.00
CA ILE A 70 -0.78 1.79 -16.03
C ILE A 70 -1.02 2.33 -17.44
N THR A 71 -1.81 3.38 -17.51
CA THR A 71 -2.09 4.18 -18.71
C THR A 71 -1.90 5.68 -18.39
N GLY A 72 -2.02 6.57 -19.37
CA GLY A 72 -1.73 8.01 -19.20
C GLY A 72 -0.44 8.42 -19.93
N ASP A 73 0.44 9.18 -19.27
CA ASP A 73 1.76 9.53 -19.83
C ASP A 73 2.69 8.32 -19.88
N THR A 74 2.44 7.52 -20.91
CA THR A 74 3.22 6.33 -21.26
C THR A 74 4.26 6.63 -22.34
N ILE A 75 4.36 7.89 -22.78
CA ILE A 75 5.22 8.32 -23.89
C ILE A 75 6.52 8.90 -23.36
N LYS A 76 6.47 9.77 -22.33
CA LYS A 76 7.63 10.59 -21.92
C LYS A 76 8.33 10.06 -20.66
N VAL A 77 7.62 9.97 -19.54
CA VAL A 77 8.25 9.74 -18.23
C VAL A 77 8.03 8.33 -17.71
N HIS A 78 6.79 7.86 -17.71
CA HIS A 78 6.43 6.55 -17.23
C HIS A 78 6.19 5.61 -18.42
N ALA A 79 6.43 4.32 -18.26
CA ALA A 79 6.07 3.32 -19.23
C ALA A 79 4.60 2.90 -19.04
N GLY A 80 3.97 2.39 -20.08
CA GLY A 80 2.80 1.55 -19.88
C GLY A 80 3.26 0.28 -19.18
N SER A 81 2.76 0.04 -17.97
CA SER A 81 3.06 -1.14 -17.16
C SER A 81 1.82 -2.03 -17.03
N LYS A 82 1.98 -3.35 -17.01
CA LYS A 82 0.87 -4.26 -16.71
C LYS A 82 1.37 -5.56 -16.11
N GLY A 83 0.56 -6.19 -15.27
CA GLY A 83 0.90 -7.47 -14.69
C GLY A 83 0.06 -7.76 -13.46
N ASN A 84 0.69 -8.35 -12.45
CA ASN A 84 0.01 -8.73 -11.22
C ASN A 84 0.50 -7.88 -10.05
N PHE A 85 -0.38 -7.64 -9.09
CA PHE A 85 -0.01 -7.04 -7.83
C PHE A 85 -0.29 -8.00 -6.67
N GLY A 86 0.35 -7.75 -5.54
CA GLY A 86 0.02 -8.33 -4.25
C GLY A 86 0.01 -7.23 -3.21
N TYR A 87 -0.64 -7.45 -2.06
CA TYR A 87 -0.64 -6.48 -0.97
C TYR A 87 -0.75 -7.16 0.38
N ASP A 88 -0.24 -6.48 1.40
CA ASP A 88 -0.41 -6.80 2.81
C ASP A 88 -0.88 -5.56 3.57
N GLY A 89 -0.72 -5.50 4.90
CA GLY A 89 -1.15 -4.34 5.70
C GLY A 89 -0.34 -3.05 5.48
N TYR A 90 0.83 -3.14 4.84
CA TYR A 90 1.81 -2.04 4.75
C TYR A 90 2.40 -1.85 3.35
N ASN A 91 2.47 -2.91 2.56
CA ASN A 91 3.15 -2.93 1.27
C ASN A 91 2.24 -3.44 0.14
N MET A 92 2.49 -2.91 -1.05
CA MET A 92 2.03 -3.46 -2.32
C MET A 92 3.23 -3.86 -3.17
N SER A 93 3.20 -5.07 -3.72
CA SER A 93 4.19 -5.56 -4.67
C SER A 93 3.61 -5.58 -6.07
N PHE A 94 4.44 -5.21 -7.06
CA PHE A 94 4.05 -5.20 -8.47
C PHE A 94 5.01 -6.05 -9.30
N LEU A 95 4.47 -7.07 -9.95
CA LEU A 95 5.16 -7.90 -10.93
C LEU A 95 4.79 -7.41 -12.32
N ASP A 96 5.57 -6.47 -12.85
CA ASP A 96 5.36 -5.88 -14.17
C ASP A 96 5.86 -6.81 -15.29
N SER A 97 4.93 -7.36 -16.07
CA SER A 97 5.23 -8.22 -17.22
C SER A 97 5.83 -7.46 -18.42
N THR A 98 5.74 -6.13 -18.43
CA THR A 98 6.33 -5.29 -19.48
C THR A 98 7.74 -4.82 -19.14
N TYR A 99 8.17 -5.00 -17.89
CA TYR A 99 9.51 -4.68 -17.45
C TYR A 99 10.52 -5.69 -18.01
N LYS A 100 11.65 -5.19 -18.50
CA LYS A 100 12.79 -6.01 -18.93
C LYS A 100 14.00 -5.59 -18.13
N ALA A 101 14.75 -6.54 -17.57
CA ALA A 101 15.97 -6.21 -16.83
C ALA A 101 16.97 -5.45 -17.71
N GLY A 102 17.67 -4.47 -17.13
CA GLY A 102 18.64 -3.61 -17.81
C GLY A 102 18.32 -2.11 -17.69
N PRO A 103 19.08 -1.24 -18.37
CA PRO A 103 18.84 0.20 -18.37
C PRO A 103 17.44 0.54 -18.86
N GLN A 104 16.68 1.28 -18.05
CA GLN A 104 15.33 1.73 -18.40
C GLN A 104 15.36 3.19 -18.87
N VAL A 105 14.62 3.49 -19.93
CA VAL A 105 14.41 4.87 -20.41
C VAL A 105 13.24 5.54 -19.70
N LYS A 106 12.27 4.75 -19.21
CA LYS A 106 11.05 5.21 -18.55
C LYS A 106 10.84 4.44 -17.24
N TYR A 107 10.12 5.05 -16.31
CA TYR A 107 9.78 4.42 -15.04
C TYR A 107 8.72 3.33 -15.24
N HIS A 108 8.89 2.21 -14.57
CA HIS A 108 7.93 1.11 -14.53
C HIS A 108 7.39 0.96 -13.10
N LEU A 109 6.11 0.60 -12.97
CA LEU A 109 5.55 0.24 -11.67
C LEU A 109 5.92 -1.22 -11.37
N VAL A 110 7.10 -1.40 -10.77
CA VAL A 110 7.68 -2.72 -10.46
C VAL A 110 8.31 -2.74 -9.06
N GLY A 111 8.22 -3.89 -8.39
CA GLY A 111 8.79 -4.13 -7.06
C GLY A 111 7.86 -3.77 -5.91
N ILE A 112 8.42 -3.58 -4.72
CA ILE A 112 7.68 -3.38 -3.47
C ILE A 112 7.59 -1.89 -3.16
N TYR A 113 6.39 -1.43 -2.83
CA TYR A 113 6.08 -0.07 -2.42
C TYR A 113 5.40 -0.11 -1.06
N GLN A 114 5.75 0.83 -0.19
CA GLN A 114 4.88 1.16 0.93
C GLN A 114 3.61 1.80 0.36
N TYR A 115 2.45 1.47 0.92
CA TYR A 115 1.20 2.02 0.41
C TYR A 115 0.24 2.46 1.50
N PHE A 116 -0.72 3.27 1.07
CA PHE A 116 -1.92 3.60 1.82
C PHE A 116 -3.12 3.47 0.89
N TYR A 117 -4.18 2.82 1.39
CA TYR A 117 -5.45 2.71 0.69
C TYR A 117 -6.62 2.80 1.68
N ASN A 118 -7.63 3.61 1.36
CA ASN A 118 -8.82 3.82 2.19
C ASN A 118 -10.13 3.65 1.42
N GLY A 119 -10.10 3.04 0.22
CA GLY A 119 -11.27 2.92 -0.66
C GLY A 119 -11.38 4.01 -1.73
N THR A 120 -10.83 5.20 -1.50
CA THR A 120 -10.91 6.34 -2.43
C THR A 120 -9.54 6.88 -2.85
N LEU A 121 -8.56 6.85 -1.95
CA LEU A 121 -7.20 7.27 -2.18
C LEU A 121 -6.29 6.05 -2.24
N LEU A 122 -5.40 6.00 -3.23
CA LEU A 122 -4.31 5.04 -3.31
C LEU A 122 -2.99 5.81 -3.41
N GLN A 123 -2.11 5.61 -2.43
CA GLN A 123 -0.78 6.20 -2.43
C GLN A 123 0.28 5.10 -2.41
N LEU A 124 1.32 5.25 -3.22
CA LEU A 124 2.45 4.32 -3.29
C LEU A 124 3.73 5.11 -3.13
N GLN A 125 4.68 4.60 -2.36
CA GLN A 125 6.01 5.18 -2.29
C GLN A 125 7.11 4.12 -2.21
N ARG A 126 8.24 4.42 -2.86
CA ARG A 126 9.45 3.61 -2.80
C ARG A 126 10.67 4.52 -2.83
N THR A 127 11.58 4.31 -1.88
CA THR A 127 12.88 4.98 -1.84
C THR A 127 13.93 4.18 -2.62
N ASN A 128 14.96 4.87 -3.11
CA ASN A 128 16.21 4.23 -3.53
C ASN A 128 17.03 3.79 -2.30
N ALA A 129 18.16 3.11 -2.55
CA ALA A 129 19.01 2.56 -1.50
C ALA A 129 19.60 3.61 -0.55
N THR A 130 19.89 4.81 -1.04
CA THR A 130 20.41 5.93 -0.24
C THR A 130 19.32 6.71 0.49
N GLY A 131 18.04 6.50 0.15
CA GLY A 131 16.90 7.20 0.73
C GLY A 131 16.76 8.66 0.29
N ASP A 132 17.61 9.14 -0.63
CA ASP A 132 17.54 10.51 -1.13
C ASP A 132 16.44 10.71 -2.18
N THR A 133 16.05 9.65 -2.88
CA THR A 133 15.11 9.72 -4.00
C THR A 133 13.91 8.83 -3.75
N VAL A 134 12.72 9.39 -3.93
CA VAL A 134 11.43 8.74 -3.71
C VAL A 134 10.64 8.71 -5.02
N LEU A 135 10.24 7.52 -5.44
CA LEU A 135 9.14 7.32 -6.39
C LEU A 135 7.84 7.44 -5.59
N ARG A 136 6.99 8.40 -5.95
CA ARG A 136 5.72 8.65 -5.28
C ARG A 136 4.57 8.64 -6.28
N TYR A 137 3.50 7.96 -5.91
CA TYR A 137 2.26 7.94 -6.65
C TYR A 137 1.14 8.37 -5.73
N ASP A 138 0.35 9.35 -6.15
CA ASP A 138 -0.85 9.79 -5.44
C ASP A 138 -2.04 9.71 -6.40
N PHE A 139 -2.98 8.81 -6.11
CA PHE A 139 -4.10 8.50 -6.98
C PHE A 139 -5.45 8.60 -6.26
N ASN A 140 -6.44 9.18 -6.95
CA ASN A 140 -7.83 9.19 -6.52
C ASN A 140 -8.64 8.21 -7.37
N LYS A 141 -9.50 7.43 -6.73
CA LYS A 141 -10.42 6.50 -7.39
C LYS A 141 -11.45 7.28 -8.18
N THR A 142 -11.69 6.83 -9.41
CA THR A 142 -12.59 7.47 -10.37
C THR A 142 -13.67 6.55 -10.90
N SER A 143 -13.43 5.23 -10.86
CA SER A 143 -14.45 4.22 -11.11
C SER A 143 -14.12 2.94 -10.35
N ASN A 144 -15.13 2.07 -10.22
CA ASN A 144 -14.88 0.65 -9.95
C ASN A 144 -14.40 -0.07 -11.22
#